data_AF-A0AA38L4B2-F1
#
_entry.id   AF-A0AA38L4B2-F1
#
_cell.length_a   1.000
_cell.length_b   1.000
_cell.length_c   1.000
_cell.angle_alpha   90.00
_cell.angle_beta   90.00
_cell.angle_gamma   90.00
#
_symmetry.space_group_name_H-M   'P 1'
#
loop_
_entity.id
_entity.type
_entity.pdbx_description
1 polymer ?
#
loop_
_entity_poly.entity_id
_entity_poly.type
_entity_poly.pdbx_seq_one_letter_code
_entity_poly.pdbx_strand_id
1 'polypeptide(L)'
;MANAFSEGLVLTHRSGLSQQTLLDVLELGAISNPMFKLKGPAMIQQNFSPAFPLKHQQKDMRLALALGDDVGVSMPVAAAANE
;
A
#
# COMPACT_ATOMS: atom_id res chain seq x y z
N MET A 1 -2.15 0.70 -4.26
CA MET A 1 -1.85 -0.67 -3.77
C MET A 1 -1.30 -0.67 -2.35
N ALA A 2 -0.29 0.15 -2.00
CA ALA A 2 0.27 0.18 -0.65
C ALA A 2 -0.78 0.47 0.45
N ASN A 3 -1.65 1.47 0.26
CA ASN A 3 -2.71 1.83 1.22
C ASN A 3 -3.68 0.66 1.48
N ALA A 4 -4.28 0.11 0.41
CA ALA A 4 -5.16 -1.05 0.50
C ALA A 4 -4.49 -2.28 1.15
N PHE A 5 -3.20 -2.51 0.88
CA PHE A 5 -2.45 -3.59 1.51
C PHE A 5 -2.24 -3.35 3.01
N SER A 6 -1.87 -2.13 3.43
CA SER A 6 -1.73 -1.79 4.84
C SER A 6 -3.07 -1.84 5.59
N GLU A 7 -4.15 -1.38 4.98
CA GLU A 7 -5.50 -1.49 5.55
C GLU A 7 -5.89 -2.96 5.74
N GLY A 8 -5.63 -3.81 4.74
CA GLY A 8 -5.85 -5.25 4.82
C GLY A 8 -5.08 -5.88 5.98
N LEU A 9 -3.79 -5.56 6.14
CA LEU A 9 -2.99 -6.05 7.26
C LEU A 9 -3.56 -5.65 8.62
N VAL A 10 -3.98 -4.39 8.78
CA VAL A 10 -4.57 -3.90 10.03
C VAL A 10 -5.92 -4.56 10.28
N LEU A 11 -6.77 -4.66 9.25
CA LEU A 11 -8.08 -5.30 9.35
C LEU A 11 -7.97 -6.77 9.75
N THR A 12 -7.04 -7.51 9.14
CA THR A 12 -6.74 -8.90 9.50
C THR A 12 -6.34 -9.01 10.97
N HIS A 13 -5.41 -8.17 11.44
CA HIS A 13 -4.98 -8.17 12.84
C HIS A 13 -6.13 -7.86 13.80
N ARG A 14 -6.93 -6.83 13.50
CA ARG A 14 -8.09 -6.43 14.31
C ARG A 14 -9.22 -7.47 14.31
N SER A 15 -9.28 -8.31 13.28
CA SER A 15 -10.22 -9.43 13.18
C SER A 15 -9.74 -10.69 13.91
N GLY A 16 -8.60 -10.64 14.61
CA GLY A 16 -8.02 -11.79 15.31
C GLY A 16 -7.37 -12.83 14.39
N LEU A 17 -7.11 -12.46 13.13
CA LEU A 17 -6.48 -13.32 12.14
C LEU A 17 -4.96 -13.09 12.08
N SER A 18 -4.23 -14.13 11.69
CA SER A 18 -2.78 -14.05 11.47
C SER A 18 -2.48 -13.22 10.22
N GLN A 19 -1.74 -12.12 10.41
CA GLN A 19 -1.22 -11.32 9.29
C GLN A 19 -0.24 -12.13 8.42
N GLN A 20 0.50 -13.07 9.02
CA GLN A 20 1.38 -13.95 8.25
C GLN A 20 0.57 -14.86 7.32
N THR A 21 -0.50 -15.47 7.82
CA THR A 21 -1.39 -16.30 7.00
C THR A 21 -2.04 -15.50 5.88
N LEU A 22 -2.38 -14.23 6.10
CA LEU A 22 -2.81 -13.35 5.01
C LEU A 22 -1.75 -13.24 3.92
N LEU A 23 -0.48 -12.99 4.28
CA LEU A 23 0.61 -12.89 3.30
C LEU A 23 0.78 -14.18 2.50
N ASP A 24 0.75 -15.33 3.18
CA ASP A 24 0.88 -16.65 2.54
C ASP A 24 -0.26 -16.88 1.52
N VAL A 25 -1.50 -16.52 1.87
CA VAL A 25 -2.65 -16.62 0.95
C VAL A 25 -2.52 -15.67 -0.24
N LEU A 26 -2.09 -14.42 -0.01
CA LEU A 26 -1.88 -13.44 -1.08
C LEU A 26 -0.81 -13.90 -2.07
N GLU A 27 0.22 -14.61 -1.59
CA GLU A 27 1.30 -15.13 -2.43
C GLU A 27 0.84 -16.22 -3.40
N LEU A 28 -0.17 -17.01 -3.03
CA LEU A 28 -0.75 -18.07 -3.86
C LEU A 28 -1.74 -17.55 -4.92
N GLY A 29 -2.21 -16.31 -4.77
CA GLY A 29 -3.27 -15.72 -5.59
C GLY A 29 -2.78 -14.85 -6.75
N ALA A 30 -3.75 -14.39 -7.57
CA ALA A 30 -3.50 -13.57 -8.76
C ALA A 30 -2.89 -12.19 -8.47
N ILE A 31 -2.93 -11.73 -7.21
CA ILE A 31 -2.41 -10.42 -6.78
C ILE A 31 -1.01 -10.51 -6.14
N SER A 32 -0.39 -11.70 -6.16
CA SER A 32 0.98 -11.93 -5.70
C SER A 32 1.97 -11.00 -6.42
N ASN A 33 2.79 -10.28 -5.67
CA ASN A 33 3.76 -9.34 -6.24
C ASN A 33 4.98 -9.12 -5.32
N PRO A 34 6.14 -8.70 -5.85
CA PRO A 34 7.35 -8.49 -5.06
C PRO A 34 7.23 -7.40 -3.98
N MET A 35 6.41 -6.36 -4.21
CA MET A 35 6.23 -5.29 -3.22
C MET A 35 5.58 -5.83 -1.94
N PHE A 36 4.60 -6.73 -2.05
CA PHE A 36 3.92 -7.32 -0.90
C PHE A 36 4.87 -8.25 -0.13
N LYS A 37 5.66 -9.07 -0.85
CA LYS A 37 6.68 -9.95 -0.25
C LYS A 37 7.76 -9.16 0.49
N LEU A 38 8.14 -7.99 -0.02
CA LEU A 38 9.14 -7.12 0.61
C LEU A 38 8.57 -6.33 1.79
N LYS A 39 7.43 -5.67 1.60
CA LYS A 39 6.87 -4.74 2.60
C LYS A 39 6.05 -5.44 3.69
N GLY A 40 5.39 -6.57 3.39
CA GLY A 40 4.53 -7.28 4.33
C GLY A 40 5.25 -7.68 5.64
N PRO A 41 6.34 -8.45 5.57
CA PRO A 41 7.09 -8.83 6.77
C PRO A 41 7.63 -7.62 7.55
N ALA A 42 8.12 -6.59 6.84
CA ALA A 42 8.61 -5.37 7.46
C ALA A 42 7.50 -4.60 8.19
N MET A 43 6.29 -4.52 7.62
CA MET A 43 5.12 -3.90 8.26
C MET A 43 4.68 -4.66 9.51
N ILE A 44 4.64 -6.01 9.46
CA ILE A 44 4.30 -6.86 10.61
C ILE A 44 5.32 -6.67 11.75
N GLN A 45 6.60 -6.54 11.41
CA GLN A 45 7.70 -6.32 12.36
C GLN A 45 7.87 -4.84 12.77
N GLN A 46 7.00 -3.95 12.29
CA GLN A 46 7.10 -2.50 12.51
C GLN A 46 8.46 -1.89 12.09
N ASN A 47 9.14 -2.49 11.10
CA ASN A 47 10.38 -1.98 10.53
C ASN A 47 10.10 -1.08 9.33
N PHE A 48 10.21 0.23 9.54
CA PHE A 48 9.99 1.25 8.51
C PHE A 48 11.28 1.95 8.06
N SER A 49 12.41 1.24 8.13
CA SER A 49 13.68 1.73 7.60
C SER A 49 13.49 2.17 6.14
N PRO A 50 13.85 3.41 5.77
CA PRO A 50 13.43 3.98 4.50
C PRO A 50 14.17 3.35 3.33
N ALA A 51 13.50 2.47 2.59
CA ALA A 51 13.89 2.09 1.22
C ALA A 51 13.38 3.09 0.18
N PHE A 52 12.15 3.59 0.40
CA PHE A 52 11.56 4.70 -0.33
C PHE A 52 10.91 5.64 0.69
N PRO A 53 11.47 6.83 0.95
CA PRO A 53 10.93 7.74 1.96
C PRO A 53 9.47 8.08 1.71
N LEU A 54 8.63 8.00 2.73
CA LEU A 54 7.17 8.21 2.63
C LEU A 54 6.82 9.59 2.04
N LYS A 55 7.59 10.64 2.39
CA LYS A 55 7.44 11.99 1.83
C LYS A 55 7.61 12.04 0.30
N HIS A 56 8.41 11.14 -0.28
CA HIS A 56 8.59 11.08 -1.73
C HIS A 56 7.42 10.37 -2.42
N GLN A 57 6.88 9.31 -1.80
CA GLN A 57 5.63 8.70 -2.26
C GLN A 57 4.49 9.72 -2.25
N GLN A 58 4.33 10.50 -1.18
CA GLN A 58 3.29 11.54 -1.09
C GLN A 58 3.50 12.66 -2.13
N LYS A 59 4.75 13.09 -2.35
CA LYS A 59 5.09 14.04 -3.41
C LYS A 59 4.74 13.49 -4.80
N ASP A 60 4.99 12.21 -5.07
CA ASP A 60 4.62 11.59 -6.35
C ASP A 60 3.10 11.51 -6.54
N MET A 61 2.34 11.22 -5.48
CA MET A 61 0.86 11.24 -5.54
C MET A 61 0.31 12.64 -5.84
N ARG A 62 0.85 13.69 -5.20
CA ARG A 62 0.49 15.09 -5.51
C ARG A 62 0.77 15.43 -6.98
N LEU A 63 1.92 15.01 -7.52
CA LEU A 63 2.26 15.25 -8.93
C LEU A 63 1.33 14.48 -9.88
N ALA A 64 0.97 13.23 -9.56
CA ALA A 64 0.04 12.44 -10.34
C ALA A 64 -1.37 13.05 -10.37
N LEU A 65 -1.83 13.57 -9.23
CA LEU A 65 -3.12 14.26 -9.15
C LEU A 65 -3.14 15.56 -9.93
N ALA A 66 -2.08 16.37 -9.83
CA ALA A 66 -1.96 17.60 -10.62
C ALA A 66 -1.94 17.32 -12.14
N LEU A 67 -1.27 16.24 -12.56
CA LEU A 67 -1.31 15.81 -13.96
C LEU A 67 -2.72 15.34 -14.37
N GLY A 68 -3.39 14.56 -13.52
CA GLY A 68 -4.76 14.12 -13.75
C GLY A 68 -5.73 15.30 -13.95
N ASP A 69 -5.57 16.36 -13.16
CA ASP A 69 -6.33 17.61 -13.32
C ASP A 69 -6.04 18.30 -14.67
N ASP A 70 -4.76 18.45 -15.04
CA ASP A 70 -4.34 19.07 -16.30
C ASP A 70 -4.88 18.34 -17.55
N VAL A 71 -4.97 17.01 -17.51
CA VAL A 71 -5.47 16.20 -18.63
C VAL A 71 -6.96 15.81 -18.51
N GLY A 72 -7.67 16.30 -17.49
CA GLY A 72 -9.09 16.05 -17.30
C GLY A 72 -9.46 14.61 -16.92
N VAL A 73 -8.57 13.89 -16.21
CA VAL A 73 -8.79 12.53 -15.72
C VAL A 73 -9.11 12.53 -14.22
N SER A 74 -10.32 12.12 -13.88
CA SER A 74 -10.73 11.96 -12.47
C SER A 74 -10.01 10.78 -11.81
N MET A 75 -9.29 11.04 -10.71
CA MET A 75 -8.48 10.04 -10.00
C MET A 75 -8.85 9.91 -8.50
N PRO A 76 -10.10 9.56 -8.15
CA PRO A 76 -10.59 9.58 -6.76
C PRO A 76 -9.84 8.62 -5.82
N VAL A 77 -9.43 7.45 -6.32
CA VAL A 77 -8.66 6.47 -5.52
C VAL A 77 -7.25 7.00 -5.22
N ALA A 78 -6.63 7.70 -6.17
CA ALA A 78 -5.32 8.31 -5.94
C ALA A 78 -5.43 9.50 -4.99
N ALA A 79 -6.52 10.27 -5.06
CA ALA A 79 -6.79 11.38 -4.15
C ALA A 79 -6.92 10.88 -2.72
N ALA A 80 -7.76 9.86 -2.47
CA ALA A 80 -7.89 9.24 -1.17
C ALA A 80 -6.58 8.65 -0.63
N ALA A 81 -5.70 8.16 -1.50
CA ALA A 81 -4.40 7.62 -1.11
C ALA A 81 -3.31 8.69 -0.83
N ASN A 82 -3.54 9.94 -1.24
CA ASN A 82 -2.62 11.07 -1.02
C ASN A 82 -2.83 11.78 0.34
N GLU A 83 -4.05 11.71 0.88
CA GLU A 83 -4.44 12.24 2.20
C GLU A 83 -3.99 11.33 3.35
#